data_AF-A0A3C0QRT9-F1
#
_entry.id   AF-A0A3C0QRT9-F1
#
_cell.length_a   1.000
_cell.length_b   1.000
_cell.length_c   1.000
_cell.angle_alpha   90.00
_cell.angle_beta   90.00
_cell.angle_gamma   90.00
#
_symmetry.space_group_name_H-M   'P 1'
#
loop_
_entity.id
_entity.type
_entity.pdbx_description
1 polymer ?
#
loop_
_entity_poly.entity_id
_entity_poly.type
_entity_poly.pdbx_seq_one_letter_code
_entity_poly.pdbx_strand_id
1 'polypeptide(L)'
;MAVPFKVILKSTVRLIWKQIQKIISFLTSLLIFTAITVVTLYLLKIKPYVVITGSMEPAIPVQSICFVNENVPLENIEIGEVISFRLGEDTLVTHRVTEIHDGEYTTKGDANNTEDVATVTKENYIGKTTLVFPKVGIILIYLHSKRGKIVAVTLIILLLILSFLPKKEEKEQ
;
A
#
# COMPACT_ATOMS: atom_id res chain seq x y z
N MET A 1 43.73 -36.87 -16.99
CA MET A 1 43.32 -35.55 -17.52
C MET A 1 42.58 -34.82 -16.39
N ALA A 2 43.29 -34.01 -15.59
CA ALA A 2 42.71 -33.32 -14.44
C ALA A 2 42.26 -31.91 -14.87
N VAL A 3 40.96 -31.63 -14.80
CA VAL A 3 40.47 -30.26 -14.98
C VAL A 3 41.04 -29.41 -13.83
N PRO A 4 41.71 -28.27 -14.11
CA PRO A 4 42.31 -27.48 -13.04
C PRO A 4 41.20 -26.96 -12.11
N PHE A 5 41.35 -27.15 -10.80
CA PHE A 5 40.42 -26.67 -9.76
C PHE A 5 39.99 -25.19 -9.96
N LYS A 6 40.88 -24.33 -10.48
CA LYS A 6 40.59 -22.93 -10.83
C LYS A 6 39.50 -22.77 -11.90
N VAL A 7 39.36 -23.70 -12.84
CA VAL A 7 38.35 -23.66 -13.92
C VAL A 7 36.96 -23.94 -13.36
N ILE A 8 36.84 -24.96 -12.50
CA ILE A 8 35.59 -25.33 -11.83
C ILE A 8 35.12 -24.21 -10.89
N LEU A 9 36.05 -23.63 -10.12
CA LEU A 9 35.74 -22.49 -9.26
C LEU A 9 35.25 -21.27 -10.07
N LYS A 10 35.90 -20.97 -11.20
CA LYS A 10 35.50 -19.87 -12.09
C LYS A 10 34.13 -20.11 -12.75
N SER A 11 33.75 -21.35 -13.08
CA SER A 11 32.40 -21.66 -13.58
C SER A 11 31.32 -21.53 -12.51
N THR A 12 31.57 -22.02 -11.29
CA THR A 12 30.59 -21.94 -10.19
C THR A 12 30.34 -20.49 -9.77
N VAL A 13 31.39 -19.68 -9.62
CA VAL A 13 31.28 -18.25 -9.31
C VAL A 13 30.49 -17.50 -10.39
N ARG A 14 30.71 -17.85 -11.67
CA ARG A 14 29.94 -17.27 -12.80
C ARG A 14 28.47 -17.62 -12.73
N LEU A 15 28.13 -18.88 -12.46
CA LEU A 15 26.74 -19.33 -12.34
C LEU A 15 26.02 -18.60 -11.20
N ILE A 16 26.65 -18.52 -10.03
CA ILE A 16 26.11 -17.80 -8.86
C ILE A 16 25.87 -16.32 -9.20
N TRP A 17 26.84 -15.66 -9.85
CA TRP A 17 26.68 -14.26 -10.26
C TRP A 17 25.52 -14.04 -11.23
N LYS A 18 25.34 -14.94 -12.22
CA LYS A 18 24.20 -14.87 -13.15
C LYS A 18 22.87 -14.99 -12.40
N GLN A 19 22.77 -15.85 -11.38
CA GLN A 19 21.55 -15.98 -10.57
C GLN A 19 21.30 -14.74 -9.71
N ILE A 20 22.34 -14.15 -9.10
CA ILE A 20 22.23 -12.89 -8.35
C ILE A 20 21.71 -11.76 -9.25
N GLN A 21 22.25 -11.63 -10.46
CA GLN A 21 21.83 -10.60 -11.42
C GLN A 21 20.36 -10.77 -11.85
N LYS A 22 19.89 -12.00 -12.04
CA LYS A 22 18.45 -12.26 -12.31
C LYS A 22 17.57 -11.83 -11.14
N ILE A 23 17.96 -12.14 -9.90
CA ILE A 23 17.22 -11.74 -8.70
C ILE A 23 17.16 -10.21 -8.60
N ILE A 24 18.29 -9.53 -8.76
CA ILE A 24 18.35 -8.05 -8.75
C ILE A 24 17.41 -7.48 -9.83
N SER A 25 17.50 -7.95 -11.07
CA SER A 25 16.65 -7.49 -12.16
C SER A 25 15.16 -7.72 -11.89
N PHE A 26 14.80 -8.86 -11.31
CA PHE A 26 13.43 -9.16 -10.91
C PHE A 26 12.94 -8.20 -9.81
N LEU A 27 13.73 -8.00 -8.75
CA LEU A 27 13.39 -7.07 -7.66
C LEU A 27 13.27 -5.62 -8.14
N THR A 28 14.16 -5.17 -9.02
CA THR A 28 14.08 -3.83 -9.63
C THR A 28 12.82 -3.69 -10.49
N SER A 29 12.47 -4.72 -11.28
CA SER A 29 11.23 -4.72 -12.08
C SER A 29 9.99 -4.66 -11.20
N LEU A 30 9.97 -5.42 -10.08
CA LEU A 30 8.89 -5.38 -9.10
C LEU A 30 8.77 -4.02 -8.41
N LEU A 31 9.90 -3.37 -8.09
CA LEU A 31 9.92 -2.01 -7.54
C LEU A 31 9.30 -1.00 -8.52
N ILE A 32 9.71 -1.04 -9.79
CA ILE A 32 9.17 -0.15 -10.83
C ILE A 32 7.67 -0.40 -11.03
N PHE A 33 7.24 -1.66 -11.12
CA PHE A 33 5.83 -2.02 -11.23
C PHE A 33 5.00 -1.50 -10.03
N THR A 34 5.53 -1.64 -8.82
CA THR A 34 4.89 -1.13 -7.60
C THR A 34 4.77 0.40 -7.65
N ALA A 35 5.83 1.09 -8.06
CA ALA A 35 5.83 2.55 -8.20
C ALA A 35 4.79 3.03 -9.24
N ILE A 36 4.73 2.38 -10.41
CA ILE A 36 3.72 2.67 -11.44
C ILE A 36 2.31 2.46 -10.90
N THR A 37 2.08 1.37 -10.15
CA THR A 37 0.78 1.08 -9.53
C THR A 37 0.39 2.19 -8.54
N VAL A 38 1.30 2.61 -7.67
CA VAL A 38 1.05 3.70 -6.71
C VAL A 38 0.73 5.02 -7.42
N VAL A 39 1.49 5.37 -8.46
CA VAL A 39 1.23 6.58 -9.27
C VAL A 39 -0.13 6.49 -9.96
N THR A 40 -0.47 5.33 -10.51
CA THR A 40 -1.76 5.10 -11.17
C THR A 40 -2.92 5.28 -10.19
N LEU A 41 -2.85 4.67 -9.01
CA LEU A 41 -3.86 4.83 -7.97
C LEU A 41 -4.00 6.29 -7.52
N TYR A 42 -2.89 7.01 -7.37
CA TYR A 42 -2.88 8.43 -7.05
C TYR A 42 -3.58 9.27 -8.13
N LEU A 43 -3.29 9.04 -9.41
CA LEU A 43 -3.94 9.73 -10.52
C LEU A 43 -5.43 9.42 -10.62
N LEU A 44 -5.83 8.18 -10.27
CA LEU A 44 -7.21 7.76 -10.16
C LEU A 44 -7.88 8.24 -8.85
N LYS A 45 -7.21 9.06 -8.02
CA LYS A 45 -7.70 9.51 -6.71
C LYS A 45 -8.20 8.38 -5.81
N ILE A 46 -7.50 7.24 -5.85
CA ILE A 46 -7.70 6.12 -4.94
C ILE A 46 -6.58 6.15 -3.90
N LYS A 47 -6.92 6.48 -2.65
CA LYS A 47 -5.94 6.64 -1.58
C LYS A 47 -6.01 5.51 -0.55
N PRO A 48 -4.87 4.95 -0.13
CA PRO A 48 -4.83 3.99 0.96
C PRO A 48 -4.89 4.71 2.32
N TYR A 49 -5.78 4.26 3.19
CA TYR A 49 -5.87 4.66 4.60
C TYR A 49 -5.70 3.44 5.50
N VAL A 50 -5.00 3.61 6.61
CA VAL A 50 -4.78 2.52 7.58
C VAL A 50 -5.77 2.65 8.73
N VAL A 51 -6.47 1.57 9.05
CA VAL A 51 -7.42 1.52 10.17
C VAL A 51 -6.65 1.41 11.48
N ILE A 52 -6.88 2.39 12.38
CA ILE A 52 -6.16 2.53 13.65
C ILE A 52 -7.01 2.03 14.84
N THR A 53 -8.32 2.21 14.78
CA THR A 53 -9.28 1.84 15.85
C THR A 53 -10.09 0.60 15.47
N GLY A 54 -10.67 -0.06 16.47
CA GLY A 54 -11.50 -1.26 16.27
C GLY A 54 -12.98 -0.98 15.96
N SER A 55 -13.35 0.25 15.58
CA SER A 55 -14.77 0.62 15.41
C SER A 55 -15.44 -0.08 14.24
N MET A 56 -14.67 -0.58 13.28
CA MET A 56 -15.17 -1.35 12.12
C MET A 56 -15.00 -2.86 12.29
N GLU A 57 -14.62 -3.36 13.46
CA GLU A 57 -14.52 -4.81 13.68
C GLU A 57 -15.93 -5.47 13.73
N PRO A 58 -16.06 -6.73 13.29
CA PRO A 58 -15.04 -7.59 12.68
C PRO A 58 -14.86 -7.36 11.16
N ALA A 59 -15.68 -6.51 10.53
CA ALA A 59 -15.69 -6.35 9.07
C ALA A 59 -14.38 -5.80 8.52
N ILE A 60 -13.77 -4.83 9.22
CA ILE A 60 -12.47 -4.25 8.90
C ILE A 60 -11.60 -4.26 10.16
N PRO A 61 -10.71 -5.26 10.31
CA PRO A 61 -9.80 -5.37 11.45
C PRO A 61 -8.86 -4.17 11.61
N VAL A 62 -8.38 -3.91 12.82
CA VAL A 62 -7.29 -2.96 13.06
C VAL A 62 -6.05 -3.33 12.22
N GLN A 63 -5.31 -2.31 11.76
CA GLN A 63 -4.16 -2.41 10.83
C GLN A 63 -4.53 -2.90 9.42
N SER A 64 -5.80 -2.83 9.02
CA SER A 64 -6.18 -3.02 7.62
C SER A 64 -5.88 -1.79 6.76
N ILE A 65 -5.65 -1.99 5.47
CA ILE A 65 -5.57 -0.91 4.48
C ILE A 65 -6.93 -0.83 3.78
N CYS A 66 -7.55 0.34 3.82
CA CYS A 66 -8.74 0.68 3.05
C CYS A 66 -8.34 1.55 1.86
N PHE A 67 -8.66 1.13 0.64
CA PHE A 67 -8.53 1.95 -0.55
C PHE A 67 -9.81 2.74 -0.75
N VAL A 68 -9.71 4.05 -0.57
CA VAL A 68 -10.82 4.99 -0.66
C VAL A 68 -10.79 5.67 -2.01
N ASN A 69 -11.88 5.55 -2.76
CA ASN A 69 -12.07 6.20 -4.06
C ASN A 69 -12.76 7.55 -3.87
N GLU A 70 -12.02 8.63 -4.13
CA GLU A 70 -12.49 10.01 -3.97
C GLU A 70 -13.32 10.51 -5.18
N ASN A 71 -13.47 9.71 -6.24
CA ASN A 71 -14.30 10.07 -7.40
C ASN A 71 -15.75 9.62 -7.29
N VAL A 72 -16.10 8.83 -6.28
CA VAL A 72 -17.50 8.43 -6.06
C VAL A 72 -18.21 9.62 -5.41
N PRO A 73 -19.22 10.23 -6.07
CA PRO A 73 -19.98 11.32 -5.46
C PRO A 73 -20.77 10.82 -4.25
N LEU A 74 -20.98 11.68 -3.25
CA LEU A 74 -21.74 11.33 -2.05
C LEU A 74 -23.17 10.89 -2.39
N GLU A 75 -23.78 11.48 -3.41
CA GLU A 75 -25.14 11.19 -3.88
C GLU A 75 -25.29 9.77 -4.46
N ASN A 76 -24.18 9.11 -4.79
CA ASN A 76 -24.15 7.74 -5.28
C ASN A 76 -23.88 6.72 -4.15
N ILE A 77 -23.83 7.18 -2.90
CA ILE A 77 -23.63 6.31 -1.74
C ILE A 77 -24.98 5.77 -1.26
N GLU A 78 -25.00 4.47 -0.97
CA GLU A 78 -26.18 3.77 -0.49
C GLU A 78 -26.03 3.36 0.99
N ILE A 79 -27.16 3.08 1.63
CA ILE A 79 -27.18 2.51 2.99
C ILE A 79 -26.42 1.17 2.97
N GLY A 80 -25.56 0.97 3.97
CA GLY A 80 -24.72 -0.20 4.12
C GLY A 80 -23.32 -0.06 3.50
N GLU A 81 -23.05 1.02 2.76
CA GLU A 81 -21.71 1.28 2.21
C GLU A 81 -20.77 1.89 3.24
N VAL A 82 -19.48 1.60 3.10
CA VAL A 82 -18.43 2.13 3.99
C VAL A 82 -17.80 3.35 3.34
N ILE A 83 -17.82 4.47 4.05
CA ILE A 83 -17.29 5.74 3.58
C ILE A 83 -16.25 6.28 4.54
N SER A 84 -15.36 7.11 4.01
CA SER A 84 -14.43 7.89 4.81
C SER A 84 -14.78 9.37 4.76
N PHE A 85 -14.67 10.05 5.89
CA PHE A 85 -15.02 11.46 6.05
C PHE A 85 -14.14 12.13 7.13
N ARG A 86 -14.14 13.46 7.15
CA ARG A 86 -13.44 14.26 8.16
C ARG A 86 -14.35 14.57 9.33
N LEU A 87 -13.84 14.40 10.54
CA LEU A 87 -14.46 14.85 11.77
C LEU A 87 -13.55 15.94 12.40
N GLY A 88 -13.95 17.20 12.25
CA GLY A 88 -13.06 18.33 12.56
C GLY A 88 -11.90 18.44 11.56
N GLU A 89 -10.81 19.10 11.96
CA GLU A 89 -9.70 19.40 11.04
C GLU A 89 -8.80 18.20 10.75
N ASP A 90 -8.47 17.42 11.80
CA ASP A 90 -7.40 16.42 11.74
C ASP A 90 -7.87 14.96 11.86
N THR A 91 -9.15 14.71 12.14
CA THR A 91 -9.63 13.34 12.36
C THR A 91 -10.27 12.79 11.09
N LEU A 92 -9.78 11.63 10.67
CA LEU A 92 -10.37 10.83 9.59
C LEU A 92 -11.12 9.66 10.20
N VAL A 93 -12.39 9.52 9.81
CA VAL A 93 -13.27 8.46 10.26
C VAL A 93 -13.65 7.61 9.06
N THR A 94 -13.79 6.30 9.26
CA THR A 94 -14.26 5.36 8.23
C THR A 94 -15.32 4.48 8.85
N HIS A 95 -16.58 4.71 8.49
CA HIS A 95 -17.74 4.04 9.08
C HIS A 95 -18.77 3.67 8.00
N ARG A 96 -19.75 2.85 8.38
CA ARG A 96 -20.82 2.40 7.49
C ARG A 96 -22.01 3.34 7.55
N VAL A 97 -22.60 3.67 6.40
CA VAL A 97 -23.84 4.45 6.32
C VAL A 97 -25.00 3.59 6.82
N THR A 98 -25.75 4.11 7.80
CA THR A 98 -26.94 3.45 8.36
C THR A 98 -28.24 4.11 7.92
N GLU A 99 -28.21 5.41 7.65
CA GLU A 99 -29.37 6.20 7.23
C GLU A 99 -28.96 7.33 6.28
N ILE A 100 -29.87 7.70 5.38
CA ILE A 100 -29.74 8.85 4.47
C ILE A 100 -31.03 9.66 4.57
N HIS A 101 -30.91 10.92 4.96
CA HIS A 101 -32.05 11.84 5.11
C HIS A 101 -31.69 13.24 4.61
N ASP A 102 -32.46 13.76 3.65
CA ASP A 102 -32.31 15.13 3.09
C ASP A 102 -30.87 15.54 2.69
N GLY A 103 -30.06 14.57 2.22
CA GLY A 103 -28.67 14.80 1.80
C GLY A 103 -27.65 14.73 2.94
N GLU A 104 -28.09 14.42 4.16
CA GLU A 104 -27.24 14.07 5.29
C GLU A 104 -27.16 12.54 5.45
N TYR A 105 -25.96 12.05 5.75
CA TYR A 105 -25.66 10.62 5.85
C TYR A 105 -25.26 10.31 7.28
N THR A 106 -26.06 9.50 7.97
CA THR A 106 -25.73 9.00 9.30
C THR A 106 -24.82 7.80 9.16
N THR A 107 -23.72 7.78 9.92
CA THR A 107 -22.76 6.69 9.91
C THR A 107 -22.63 6.03 11.27
N LYS A 108 -22.14 4.79 11.26
CA LYS A 108 -21.86 4.01 12.45
C LYS A 108 -20.70 3.07 12.21
N GLY A 109 -19.80 2.97 13.19
CA GLY A 109 -18.81 1.89 13.22
C GLY A 109 -19.48 0.54 13.45
N ASP A 110 -19.12 -0.49 12.68
CA ASP A 110 -19.74 -1.82 12.77
C ASP A 110 -19.71 -2.43 14.20
N ALA A 111 -18.70 -2.10 15.00
CA ALA A 111 -18.56 -2.50 16.41
C ALA A 111 -19.14 -1.50 17.41
N ASN A 112 -19.58 -0.32 16.98
CA ASN A 112 -20.14 0.68 17.88
C ASN A 112 -21.58 0.32 18.28
N ASN A 113 -22.01 0.75 19.46
CA ASN A 113 -23.39 0.52 19.91
C ASN A 113 -24.36 1.60 19.39
N THR A 114 -23.89 2.83 19.25
CA THR A 114 -24.66 3.99 18.80
C THR A 114 -24.16 4.49 17.45
N GLU A 115 -25.01 5.22 16.75
CA GLU A 115 -24.64 5.98 15.56
C GLU A 115 -23.73 7.16 15.93
N ASP A 116 -22.99 7.65 14.93
CA ASP A 116 -22.17 8.84 15.08
C ASP A 116 -23.08 10.07 15.20
N VAL A 117 -22.73 10.98 16.10
CA VAL A 117 -23.52 12.21 16.34
C VAL A 117 -23.39 13.20 15.17
N ALA A 118 -22.26 13.20 14.49
CA ALA A 118 -22.02 14.08 13.34
C ALA A 118 -22.46 13.37 12.07
N THR A 119 -23.32 14.02 11.28
CA THR A 119 -23.71 13.55 9.95
C THR A 119 -22.62 13.87 8.93
N VAL A 120 -22.59 13.06 7.87
CA VAL A 120 -21.69 13.26 6.72
C VAL A 120 -22.43 14.06 5.65
N THR A 121 -21.79 15.15 5.23
CA THR A 121 -22.25 16.06 4.18
C THR A 121 -21.19 16.13 3.07
N LYS A 122 -21.47 16.86 2.00
CA LYS A 122 -20.50 16.99 0.89
C LYS A 122 -19.20 17.66 1.32
N GLU A 123 -19.26 18.51 2.35
CA GLU A 123 -18.13 19.30 2.84
C GLU A 123 -17.10 18.45 3.59
N ASN A 124 -17.55 17.41 4.30
CA ASN A 124 -16.67 16.55 5.10
C ASN A 124 -16.45 15.16 4.48
N TYR A 125 -17.22 14.79 3.46
CA TYR A 125 -17.05 13.54 2.71
C TYR A 125 -15.71 13.49 1.96
N ILE A 126 -15.05 12.32 2.00
CA ILE A 126 -13.78 12.08 1.30
C ILE A 126 -13.96 11.10 0.15
N GLY A 127 -14.64 9.99 0.39
CA GLY A 127 -14.78 8.95 -0.61
C GLY A 127 -15.33 7.65 -0.08
N LYS A 128 -15.59 6.74 -1.01
CA LYS A 128 -16.08 5.39 -0.74
C LYS A 128 -14.94 4.41 -0.54
N THR A 129 -15.01 3.59 0.49
CA THR A 129 -14.08 2.47 0.66
C THR A 129 -14.43 1.37 -0.36
N THR A 130 -13.48 1.02 -1.22
CA THR A 130 -13.69 0.08 -2.34
C THR A 130 -12.98 -1.26 -2.16
N LEU A 131 -11.79 -1.26 -1.58
CA LEU A 131 -11.00 -2.47 -1.34
C LEU A 131 -10.41 -2.42 0.07
N VAL A 132 -10.41 -3.56 0.74
CA VAL A 132 -9.84 -3.72 2.08
C VAL A 132 -8.86 -4.87 2.08
N PHE A 133 -7.63 -4.61 2.52
CA PHE A 133 -6.63 -5.64 2.76
C PHE A 133 -6.39 -5.76 4.27
N PRO A 134 -6.81 -6.87 4.90
CA PRO A 134 -6.73 -7.00 6.35
C PRO A 134 -5.28 -7.11 6.84
N LYS A 135 -4.97 -6.44 7.95
CA LYS A 135 -3.71 -6.58 8.72
C LYS A 135 -2.39 -6.25 8.01
N VAL A 136 -2.42 -5.80 6.74
CA VAL A 136 -1.21 -5.41 5.99
C VAL A 136 -0.79 -3.94 6.18
N GLY A 137 -1.64 -3.14 6.81
CA GLY A 137 -1.41 -1.72 7.07
C GLY A 137 -0.26 -1.45 8.05
N ILE A 138 0.16 -2.46 8.82
CA ILE A 138 1.35 -2.38 9.66
C ILE A 138 2.62 -2.04 8.86
N ILE A 139 2.72 -2.51 7.61
CA ILE A 139 3.83 -2.19 6.71
C ILE A 139 3.82 -0.69 6.41
N LEU A 140 2.65 -0.12 6.09
CA LEU A 140 2.51 1.31 5.82
C LEU A 140 2.78 2.16 7.06
N ILE A 141 2.29 1.74 8.23
CA ILE A 141 2.58 2.42 9.51
C ILE A 141 4.09 2.48 9.74
N TYR A 142 4.79 1.35 9.54
CA TYR A 142 6.24 1.32 9.67
C TYR A 142 6.93 2.23 8.66
N LEU A 143 6.52 2.20 7.38
CA LEU A 143 7.06 3.05 6.32
C LEU A 143 6.81 4.55 6.55
N HIS A 144 5.76 4.92 7.29
CA HIS A 144 5.51 6.31 7.68
C HIS A 144 6.43 6.81 8.81
N SER A 145 7.00 5.90 9.61
CA SER A 145 7.94 6.25 10.68
C SER A 145 9.28 6.76 10.12
N LYS A 146 9.99 7.62 10.89
CA LYS A 146 11.32 8.12 10.48
C LYS A 146 12.30 6.99 10.17
N ARG A 147 12.32 5.95 11.01
CA ARG A 147 13.19 4.77 10.84
C ARG A 147 12.81 3.98 9.59
N GLY A 148 11.51 3.73 9.37
CA GLY A 148 11.04 3.01 8.19
C GLY A 148 11.35 3.75 6.88
N LYS A 149 11.20 5.08 6.85
CA LYS A 149 11.62 5.90 5.69
C LYS A 149 13.10 5.75 5.39
N ILE A 150 13.96 5.85 6.40
CA ILE A 150 15.42 5.69 6.23
C ILE A 150 15.75 4.31 5.67
N VAL A 151 15.18 3.24 6.24
CA VAL A 151 15.40 1.87 5.76
C VAL A 151 14.92 1.70 4.32
N ALA A 152 13.71 2.16 3.99
CA ALA A 152 13.13 2.04 2.65
C ALA A 152 13.98 2.76 1.61
N VAL A 153 14.36 4.02 1.86
CA VAL A 153 15.22 4.81 0.95
C VAL A 153 16.58 4.14 0.76
N THR A 154 17.20 3.67 1.85
CA THR A 154 18.50 2.98 1.78
C THR A 154 18.43 1.72 0.92
N LEU A 155 17.38 0.90 1.10
CA LEU A 155 17.19 -0.32 0.32
C LEU A 155 16.93 -0.03 -1.16
N ILE A 156 16.15 1.01 -1.47
CA ILE A 156 15.89 1.44 -2.85
C ILE A 156 17.19 1.89 -3.51
N ILE A 157 17.96 2.77 -2.87
CA ILE A 157 19.24 3.26 -3.41
C ILE A 157 20.21 2.10 -3.61
N LEU A 158 20.34 1.19 -2.63
CA LEU A 158 21.20 0.03 -2.74
C LEU A 158 20.79 -0.86 -3.92
N LEU A 159 19.49 -1.15 -4.07
CA LEU A 159 18.99 -1.95 -5.17
C LEU A 159 19.26 -1.30 -6.53
N LEU A 160 19.10 0.03 -6.63
CA LEU A 160 19.41 0.77 -7.85
C LEU A 160 20.91 0.70 -8.16
N ILE A 161 21.79 0.96 -7.19
CA ILE A 161 23.25 0.84 -7.39
C ILE A 161 23.62 -0.56 -7.87
N LEU A 162 23.09 -1.61 -7.21
CA LEU A 162 23.34 -3.00 -7.59
C LEU A 162 22.83 -3.33 -9.01
N SER A 163 21.76 -2.66 -9.46
CA SER A 163 21.22 -2.83 -10.81
C SER A 163 22.08 -2.19 -11.90
N PHE A 164 22.87 -1.15 -11.57
CA PHE A 164 23.80 -0.48 -12.50
C PHE A 164 25.21 -1.07 -12.49
N LEU A 165 25.52 -2.00 -11.58
CA LEU A 165 26.84 -2.64 -11.57
C LEU A 165 27.07 -3.38 -12.91
N PRO A 166 28.26 -3.22 -13.52
CA PRO A 166 28.55 -3.84 -14.80
C PRO A 166 28.36 -5.35 -14.66
N LYS A 167 27.51 -5.91 -15.53
CA LYS A 167 27.43 -7.36 -15.71
C LYS A 167 28.85 -7.80 -16.05
N LYS A 168 29.42 -8.69 -15.25
CA LYS A 168 30.80 -9.18 -15.44
C LYS A 168 30.89 -9.74 -16.86
N GLU A 169 31.41 -8.93 -17.78
CA GLU A 169 31.46 -9.25 -19.20
C GLU A 169 32.24 -10.54 -19.40
N GLU A 170 31.66 -11.40 -20.24
CA GLU A 170 32.28 -12.61 -20.74
C GLU A 170 33.49 -12.20 -21.58
N LYS A 171 34.66 -12.06 -20.97
CA LYS A 171 35.90 -12.22 -21.72
C LYS A 171 36.00 -13.70 -22.08
N GLU A 172 35.42 -14.05 -23.22
CA GLU A 172 35.80 -15.22 -23.99
C GLU A 172 37.33 -15.18 -24.15
N GLN A 173 37.98 -16.21 -23.63
CA GLN A 173 39.37 -16.56 -23.94
C GLN A 173 39.32 -17.80 -24.82
#